data_AF-A0AAN6DLW2-F1
#
_entry.id   AF-A0AAN6DLW2-F1
#
_cell.length_a   1.000
_cell.length_b   1.000
_cell.length_c   1.000
_cell.angle_alpha   90.00
_cell.angle_beta   90.00
_cell.angle_gamma   90.00
#
_symmetry.space_group_name_H-M   'P 1'
#
loop_
_entity.id
_entity.type
_entity.pdbx_description
1 polymer ?
#
loop_
_entity_poly.entity_id
_entity_poly.type
_entity_poly.pdbx_seq_one_letter_code
_entity_poly.pdbx_strand_id
1 'polypeptide(L)'
;MPCEQKDIDFDSLLNLENQYYQEGFLEGQLEGSKQQFLEGKQIGIQTGFQRLLVLGQYKALVAIWIKQTQQKNDAGATTDDKGKPRQYSKILQSLTELQMLIDTLFENGRAQVTNSDSDVEKYDNVLKRVRTKMRSVCPIFGENYNDIEEIAMKVGGTIQTEQKDEW
;
A
#
# COMPACT_ATOMS: atom_id res chain seq x y z
N MET A 1 38.59 55.90 33.30
CA MET A 1 37.73 54.78 32.85
C MET A 1 38.64 53.78 32.18
N PRO A 2 38.75 52.52 32.64
CA PRO A 2 39.52 51.52 31.91
C PRO A 2 38.69 51.12 30.68
N CYS A 3 39.23 51.34 29.48
CA CYS A 3 38.71 50.70 28.28
C CYS A 3 38.92 49.20 28.43
N GLU A 4 37.84 48.44 28.55
CA GLU A 4 37.85 46.98 28.53
C GLU A 4 38.29 46.55 27.12
N GLN A 5 39.56 46.21 26.97
CA GLN A 5 40.05 45.55 25.76
C GLN A 5 39.41 44.17 25.73
N LYS A 6 38.38 44.02 24.91
CA LYS A 6 37.91 42.71 24.47
C LYS A 6 39.07 42.09 23.69
N ASP A 7 39.73 41.09 24.27
CA ASP A 7 40.60 40.17 23.53
C ASP A 7 39.73 39.52 22.46
N ILE A 8 39.88 39.99 21.23
CA ILE A 8 39.26 39.39 20.05
C ILE A 8 40.13 38.21 19.69
N ASP A 9 39.55 37.00 19.74
CA ASP A 9 40.22 35.78 19.31
C ASP A 9 40.35 35.77 17.78
N PHE A 10 41.47 36.30 17.30
CA PHE A 10 41.80 36.37 15.87
C PHE A 10 41.99 34.98 15.24
N ASP A 11 42.32 33.95 16.03
CA ASP A 11 42.46 32.59 15.52
C ASP A 11 41.10 31.99 15.15
N SER A 12 40.05 32.28 15.94
CA SER A 12 38.68 31.93 15.58
C SER A 12 38.22 32.66 14.31
N LEU A 13 38.54 33.95 14.19
CA LEU A 13 38.19 34.75 13.00
C LEU A 13 38.89 34.25 11.73
N LEU A 14 40.14 33.75 11.85
CA LEU A 14 40.89 33.19 10.72
C LEU A 14 40.34 31.84 10.26
N ASN A 15 39.67 31.09 11.15
CA ASN A 15 39.07 29.78 10.87
C ASN A 15 37.55 29.84 10.60
N LEU A 16 36.98 31.04 10.51
CA LEU A 16 35.54 31.27 10.40
C LEU A 16 34.91 30.55 9.19
N GLU A 17 35.60 30.52 8.04
CA GLU A 17 35.15 29.81 6.84
C GLU A 17 34.99 28.31 7.10
N ASN A 18 35.99 27.68 7.73
CA ASN A 18 35.96 26.25 8.03
C ASN A 18 34.90 25.93 9.10
N GLN A 19 34.71 26.82 10.08
CA GLN A 19 33.64 26.69 11.07
C GLN A 19 32.26 26.71 10.41
N TYR A 20 31.96 27.72 9.59
CA TYR A 20 30.67 27.79 8.88
C TYR A 20 30.49 26.69 7.83
N TYR A 21 31.57 26.22 7.20
CA TYR A 21 31.50 25.07 6.31
C TYR A 21 31.08 23.79 7.06
N GLN A 22 31.69 23.54 8.22
CA GLN A 22 31.34 22.38 9.06
C GLN A 22 29.94 22.52 9.64
N GLU A 23 29.57 23.72 10.09
CA GLU A 23 28.23 24.01 10.59
C GLU A 23 27.17 23.76 9.51
N GLY A 24 27.34 24.34 8.32
CA GLY A 24 26.41 24.14 7.20
C GLY A 24 26.36 22.69 6.71
N PHE A 25 27.49 21.97 6.74
CA PHE A 25 27.51 20.53 6.43
C PHE A 25 26.72 19.70 7.45
N LEU A 26 26.91 19.97 8.75
CA LEU A 26 26.19 19.26 9.82
C LEU A 26 24.70 19.61 9.82
N GLU A 27 24.36 20.88 9.63
CA GLU A 27 22.99 21.35 9.53
C GLU A 27 22.29 20.72 8.32
N GLY A 28 22.94 20.74 7.15
CA GLY A 28 22.43 20.11 5.94
C GLY A 28 22.26 18.59 6.08
N GLN A 29 23.21 17.91 6.72
CA GLN A 29 23.09 16.47 7.01
C GLN A 29 21.93 16.17 7.96
N LEU A 30 21.76 16.97 9.02
CA LEU A 30 20.72 16.77 10.02
C LEU A 30 19.34 17.00 9.43
N GLU A 31 19.16 18.13 8.76
CA GLU A 31 17.87 18.48 8.16
C GLU A 31 17.55 17.53 7.00
N GLY A 32 18.53 17.15 6.17
CA GLY A 32 18.36 16.15 5.13
C GLY A 32 17.91 14.79 5.68
N SER A 33 18.55 14.31 6.76
CA SER A 33 18.17 13.03 7.39
C SER A 33 16.75 13.08 7.96
N LYS A 34 16.37 14.20 8.57
CA LYS A 34 15.04 14.41 9.13
C LYS A 34 13.96 14.47 8.04
N GLN A 35 14.21 15.20 6.95
CA GLN A 35 13.29 15.29 5.83
C GLN A 35 13.11 13.93 5.15
N GLN A 36 14.19 13.21 4.87
CA GLN A 36 14.14 11.85 4.31
C GLN A 36 13.32 10.91 5.18
N PHE A 37 13.49 10.97 6.50
CA PHE A 37 12.73 10.14 7.43
C PHE A 37 11.22 10.47 7.39
N LEU A 38 10.86 11.75 7.39
CA LEU A 38 9.46 12.19 7.34
C LEU A 38 8.79 11.80 6.02
N GLU A 39 9.49 12.02 4.90
CA GLU A 39 9.03 11.66 3.57
C GLU A 39 8.84 10.14 3.45
N GLY A 40 9.84 9.35 3.83
CA GLY A 40 9.76 7.89 3.81
C GLY A 40 8.59 7.36 4.66
N LYS A 41 8.35 7.98 5.83
CA LYS A 41 7.20 7.66 6.68
C LYS A 41 5.87 7.97 6.00
N GLN A 42 5.75 9.14 5.36
CA GLN A 42 4.53 9.54 4.66
C GLN A 42 4.23 8.61 3.48
N ILE A 43 5.24 8.31 2.65
CA ILE A 43 5.12 7.39 1.52
C ILE A 43 4.73 5.98 2.01
N GLY A 44 5.33 5.51 3.10
CA GLY A 44 5.01 4.21 3.68
C GLY A 44 3.56 4.12 4.14
N ILE A 45 3.05 5.13 4.84
CA ILE A 45 1.64 5.20 5.29
C ILE A 45 0.69 5.23 4.08
N GLN A 46 0.97 6.06 3.08
CA GLN A 46 0.13 6.17 1.89
C GLN A 46 0.08 4.85 1.12
N THR A 47 1.25 4.23 0.90
CA THR A 47 1.37 2.96 0.19
C THR A 47 0.64 1.84 0.94
N GLY A 48 0.79 1.79 2.27
CA GLY A 48 0.08 0.83 3.12
C GLY A 48 -1.44 1.00 3.04
N PHE A 49 -1.94 2.25 3.09
CA PHE A 49 -3.36 2.55 2.96
C PHE A 49 -3.93 2.06 1.62
N GLN A 50 -3.28 2.38 0.50
CA GLN A 50 -3.73 1.95 -0.84
C GLN A 50 -3.78 0.42 -0.97
N ARG A 51 -2.74 -0.26 -0.45
CA ARG A 51 -2.66 -1.73 -0.41
C ARG A 51 -3.83 -2.34 0.36
N LEU A 52 -4.09 -1.84 1.57
CA LEU A 52 -5.18 -2.32 2.41
C LEU A 52 -6.57 -2.00 1.85
N LEU A 53 -6.72 -0.87 1.17
CA LEU A 53 -7.97 -0.48 0.51
C LEU A 53 -8.37 -1.48 -0.58
N VAL A 54 -7.43 -1.80 -1.49
CA VAL A 54 -7.62 -2.82 -2.54
C VAL A 54 -7.96 -4.18 -1.92
N LEU A 55 -7.21 -4.59 -0.89
CA LEU A 55 -7.43 -5.87 -0.21
C LEU A 55 -8.80 -5.95 0.46
N GLY A 56 -9.23 -4.86 1.13
CA GLY A 56 -10.54 -4.76 1.75
C GLY A 56 -11.67 -4.87 0.73
N GLN A 57 -11.53 -4.22 -0.42
CA GLN A 57 -12.47 -4.32 -1.52
C GLN A 57 -12.59 -5.75 -2.05
N TYR A 58 -11.46 -6.43 -2.30
CA TYR A 58 -11.47 -7.84 -2.73
C TYR A 58 -12.14 -8.74 -1.69
N LYS A 59 -11.82 -8.57 -0.41
CA LYS A 59 -12.43 -9.34 0.68
C LYS A 59 -13.97 -9.17 0.70
N ALA A 60 -14.45 -7.93 0.57
CA ALA A 60 -15.88 -7.65 0.56
C ALA A 60 -16.59 -8.27 -0.65
N LEU A 61 -16.03 -8.12 -1.86
CA LEU A 61 -16.59 -8.70 -3.08
C LEU A 61 -16.66 -10.22 -3.01
N VAL A 62 -15.57 -10.87 -2.58
CA VAL A 62 -15.53 -12.33 -2.42
C VAL A 62 -16.58 -12.81 -1.42
N ALA A 63 -16.76 -12.11 -0.29
CA ALA A 63 -17.78 -12.47 0.69
C ALA A 63 -19.21 -12.37 0.13
N ILE A 64 -19.49 -11.37 -0.71
CA ILE A 64 -20.78 -11.21 -1.40
C ILE A 64 -20.99 -12.36 -2.40
N TRP A 65 -19.99 -12.63 -3.24
CA TRP A 65 -20.06 -13.66 -4.27
C TRP A 65 -20.20 -15.07 -3.68
N ILE A 66 -19.57 -15.35 -2.54
CA ILE A 66 -19.74 -16.61 -1.82
C ILE A 66 -21.19 -16.78 -1.40
N LYS A 67 -21.80 -15.77 -0.76
CA LYS A 67 -23.20 -15.84 -0.33
C LYS A 67 -24.16 -16.04 -1.50
N GLN A 68 -23.96 -15.31 -2.60
CA GLN A 68 -24.78 -15.45 -3.81
C GLN A 68 -24.62 -16.83 -4.45
N THR A 69 -23.40 -17.34 -4.52
CA THR A 69 -23.09 -18.67 -5.10
C THR A 69 -23.65 -19.79 -4.25
N GLN A 70 -23.55 -19.69 -2.92
CA GLN A 70 -24.13 -20.64 -1.97
C GLN A 70 -25.65 -20.71 -2.13
N GLN A 71 -26.34 -19.57 -2.17
CA GLN A 71 -27.79 -19.54 -2.36
C GLN A 71 -28.22 -20.23 -3.66
N LYS A 72 -27.53 -19.98 -4.79
CA LYS A 72 -27.84 -20.66 -6.06
C LYS A 72 -27.50 -22.15 -6.02
N ASN A 73 -26.44 -22.55 -5.33
CA ASN A 73 -26.06 -23.95 -5.17
C ASN A 73 -27.08 -24.73 -4.32
N ASP A 74 -27.53 -24.15 -3.21
CA ASP A 74 -28.51 -24.77 -2.30
C ASP A 74 -29.90 -24.87 -2.95
N ALA A 75 -30.25 -23.92 -3.81
CA ALA A 75 -31.45 -23.97 -4.64
C ALA A 75 -31.37 -25.01 -5.78
N GLY A 76 -30.24 -25.71 -5.95
CA GLY A 76 -30.02 -26.67 -7.03
C GLY A 76 -30.00 -26.02 -8.41
N ALA A 77 -29.73 -24.72 -8.50
CA ALA A 77 -29.68 -24.02 -9.78
C ALA A 77 -28.49 -24.57 -10.60
N THR A 78 -28.74 -24.94 -11.85
CA THR A 78 -27.70 -25.42 -12.78
C THR A 78 -27.40 -24.42 -13.87
N THR A 79 -28.17 -23.34 -13.93
CA THR A 79 -28.06 -22.26 -14.91
C THR A 79 -27.97 -20.91 -14.21
N ASP A 80 -27.38 -19.95 -14.91
CA ASP A 80 -27.39 -18.54 -14.54
C ASP A 80 -28.72 -17.87 -14.90
N ASP A 81 -28.91 -16.62 -14.47
CA ASP A 81 -30.07 -15.80 -14.81
C ASP A 81 -30.19 -15.56 -16.33
N LYS A 82 -29.08 -15.76 -17.07
CA LYS A 82 -29.00 -15.73 -18.53
C LYS A 82 -29.14 -17.12 -19.19
N GLY A 83 -29.51 -18.16 -18.44
CA GLY A 83 -29.68 -19.53 -18.94
C GLY A 83 -28.39 -20.29 -19.23
N LYS A 84 -27.21 -19.73 -18.90
CA LYS A 84 -25.91 -20.36 -19.17
C LYS A 84 -25.61 -21.42 -18.10
N PRO A 85 -25.20 -22.65 -18.45
CA PRO A 85 -24.92 -23.68 -17.46
C PRO A 85 -23.76 -23.27 -16.55
N ARG A 86 -23.93 -23.43 -15.24
CA ARG A 86 -22.93 -23.10 -14.22
C ARG A 86 -22.78 -24.24 -13.22
N GLN A 87 -21.53 -24.56 -12.89
CA GLN A 87 -21.19 -25.51 -11.84
C GLN A 87 -20.89 -24.73 -10.55
N TYR A 88 -21.95 -24.34 -9.82
CA TYR A 88 -21.83 -23.49 -8.63
C TYR A 88 -20.97 -24.11 -7.52
N SER A 89 -20.92 -25.44 -7.41
CA SER A 89 -20.03 -26.13 -6.48
C SER A 89 -18.54 -25.83 -6.73
N LYS A 90 -18.10 -25.84 -7.99
CA LYS A 90 -16.71 -25.51 -8.37
C LYS A 90 -16.39 -24.03 -8.20
N ILE A 91 -17.36 -23.16 -8.52
CA ILE A 91 -17.23 -21.71 -8.32
C ILE A 91 -17.11 -21.40 -6.83
N LEU A 92 -17.88 -22.08 -5.98
CA LEU A 92 -17.80 -21.92 -4.54
C LEU A 92 -16.43 -22.36 -4.00
N GLN A 93 -15.90 -23.47 -4.51
CA GLN A 93 -14.55 -23.93 -4.14
C GLN A 93 -13.47 -22.90 -4.52
N SER A 94 -13.52 -22.34 -5.73
CA SER A 94 -12.54 -21.33 -6.16
C SER A 94 -12.64 -20.02 -5.37
N LEU A 95 -13.85 -19.61 -4.99
CA LEU A 95 -14.08 -18.45 -4.12
C LEU A 95 -13.59 -18.70 -2.69
N THR A 96 -13.79 -19.91 -2.16
CA THR A 96 -13.32 -20.27 -0.81
C THR A 96 -11.79 -20.28 -0.77
N GLU A 97 -11.13 -20.82 -1.81
CA GLU A 97 -9.68 -20.74 -1.94
C GLU A 97 -9.17 -19.30 -2.02
N LEU A 98 -9.89 -18.43 -2.75
CA LEU A 98 -9.55 -17.01 -2.84
C LEU A 98 -9.71 -16.33 -1.47
N GLN A 99 -10.76 -16.64 -0.73
CA GLN A 99 -10.97 -16.15 0.63
C GLN A 99 -9.87 -16.60 1.57
N MET A 100 -9.52 -17.89 1.58
CA MET A 100 -8.40 -18.40 2.39
C MET A 100 -7.10 -17.70 2.07
N LEU A 101 -6.82 -17.45 0.79
CA LEU A 101 -5.61 -16.77 0.36
C LEU A 101 -5.57 -15.31 0.85
N ILE A 102 -6.71 -14.61 0.84
CA ILE A 102 -6.83 -13.27 1.42
C ILE A 102 -6.64 -13.31 2.94
N ASP A 103 -7.26 -14.27 3.62
CA ASP A 103 -7.20 -14.38 5.08
C ASP A 103 -5.79 -14.71 5.59
N THR A 104 -4.89 -15.27 4.77
CA THR A 104 -3.47 -15.43 5.15
C THR A 104 -2.75 -14.09 5.44
N LEU A 105 -3.25 -12.97 4.91
CA LEU A 105 -2.72 -11.64 5.17
C LEU A 105 -3.25 -11.02 6.48
N PHE A 106 -4.19 -11.69 7.15
CA PHE A 106 -4.81 -11.21 8.38
C PHE A 106 -4.50 -12.17 9.53
N GLU A 107 -4.04 -11.63 10.65
CA GLU A 107 -3.88 -12.35 11.90
C GLU A 107 -4.81 -11.74 12.94
N ASN A 108 -5.66 -12.56 13.56
CA ASN A 108 -6.67 -12.11 14.54
C ASN A 108 -7.56 -10.96 14.03
N GLY A 109 -7.86 -10.94 12.72
CA GLY A 109 -8.67 -9.90 12.10
C GLY A 109 -7.94 -8.59 11.81
N ARG A 110 -6.63 -8.51 12.06
CA ARG A 110 -5.79 -7.35 11.70
C ARG A 110 -4.82 -7.73 10.61
N ALA A 111 -4.64 -6.86 9.62
CA ALA A 111 -3.58 -7.04 8.63
C ALA A 111 -2.22 -6.93 9.34
N GLN A 112 -1.27 -7.80 9.01
CA GLN A 112 0.11 -7.64 9.46
C GLN A 112 0.72 -6.50 8.63
N VAL A 113 0.86 -5.31 9.23
CA VAL A 113 1.37 -4.08 8.56
C VAL A 113 2.75 -3.72 9.11
N THR A 114 3.68 -4.68 9.07
CA THR A 114 5.09 -4.43 9.36
C THR A 114 5.79 -4.04 8.06
N ASN A 115 6.58 -2.95 8.10
CA ASN A 115 7.40 -2.51 6.97
C ASN A 115 8.74 -3.26 6.89
N SER A 116 8.81 -4.51 7.33
CA SER A 116 10.03 -5.32 7.14
C SER A 116 10.08 -5.78 5.69
N ASP A 117 11.27 -5.81 5.07
CA ASP A 117 11.43 -6.24 3.67
C ASP A 117 10.80 -7.63 3.42
N SER A 118 10.98 -8.54 4.39
CA SER A 118 10.43 -9.90 4.31
C SER A 118 8.90 -9.95 4.32
N ASP A 119 8.24 -9.03 5.04
CA ASP A 119 6.79 -8.99 5.14
C ASP A 119 6.17 -8.28 3.94
N VAL A 120 6.84 -7.23 3.43
CA VAL A 120 6.48 -6.56 2.17
C VAL A 120 6.52 -7.57 1.02
N GLU A 121 7.57 -8.39 0.94
CA GLU A 121 7.70 -9.40 -0.10
C GLU A 121 6.59 -10.47 -0.03
N LYS A 122 6.31 -11.00 1.18
CA LYS A 122 5.20 -11.95 1.38
C LYS A 122 3.88 -11.34 0.94
N TYR A 123 3.60 -10.11 1.37
CA TYR A 123 2.39 -9.39 1.02
C TYR A 123 2.24 -9.25 -0.50
N ASP A 124 3.29 -8.79 -1.18
CA ASP A 124 3.27 -8.57 -2.63
C ASP A 124 3.08 -9.89 -3.40
N ASN A 125 3.71 -10.97 -2.95
CA ASN A 125 3.55 -12.30 -3.54
C ASN A 125 2.13 -12.84 -3.37
N VAL A 126 1.53 -12.70 -2.19
CA VAL A 126 0.14 -13.10 -1.95
C VAL A 126 -0.81 -12.23 -2.75
N LEU A 127 -0.64 -10.90 -2.75
CA LEU A 127 -1.49 -9.97 -3.49
C LEU A 127 -1.45 -10.23 -5.01
N LYS A 128 -0.28 -10.56 -5.58
CA LYS A 128 -0.17 -11.00 -6.99
C LYS A 128 -1.04 -12.24 -7.27
N ARG A 129 -1.04 -13.21 -6.35
CA ARG A 129 -1.90 -14.41 -6.45
C ARG A 129 -3.39 -14.07 -6.31
N VAL A 130 -3.75 -13.18 -5.36
CA VAL A 130 -5.13 -12.66 -5.22
C VAL A 130 -5.59 -12.03 -6.53
N ARG A 131 -4.83 -11.07 -7.07
CA ARG A 131 -5.16 -10.37 -8.33
C ARG A 131 -5.35 -11.35 -9.49
N THR A 132 -4.49 -12.35 -9.59
CA THR A 132 -4.58 -13.37 -10.66
C THR A 132 -5.88 -14.16 -10.56
N LYS A 133 -6.24 -14.63 -9.36
CA LYS A 133 -7.52 -15.32 -9.12
C LYS A 133 -8.72 -14.37 -9.29
N MET A 134 -8.60 -13.11 -8.86
CA MET A 134 -9.66 -12.12 -9.01
C MET A 134 -9.98 -11.88 -10.49
N ARG A 135 -8.96 -11.75 -11.34
CA ARG A 135 -9.14 -11.62 -12.81
C ARG A 135 -9.88 -12.80 -13.44
N SER A 136 -9.68 -14.02 -12.96
CA SER A 136 -10.41 -15.18 -13.50
C SER A 136 -11.83 -15.30 -12.97
N VAL A 137 -12.10 -14.78 -11.76
CA VAL A 137 -13.43 -14.82 -11.12
C VAL A 137 -14.33 -13.67 -11.55
N CYS A 138 -13.82 -12.45 -11.77
CA CYS A 138 -14.64 -11.28 -12.12
C CYS A 138 -15.57 -11.53 -13.34
N PRO A 139 -15.10 -12.12 -14.46
CA PRO A 139 -15.96 -12.40 -15.62
C PRO A 139 -17.11 -13.36 -15.33
N ILE A 140 -16.95 -14.24 -14.32
CA ILE A 140 -18.00 -15.17 -13.88
C ILE A 140 -19.18 -14.36 -13.32
N PHE A 141 -18.92 -13.28 -12.58
CA PHE A 141 -19.97 -12.44 -12.01
C PHE A 141 -20.42 -11.31 -12.94
N GLY A 142 -19.84 -11.23 -14.15
CA GLY A 142 -20.12 -10.17 -15.11
C GLY A 142 -19.50 -8.82 -14.73
N GLU A 143 -18.56 -8.82 -13.78
CA GLU A 143 -17.84 -7.62 -13.37
C GLU A 143 -16.51 -7.50 -14.11
N ASN A 144 -16.09 -6.27 -14.36
CA ASN A 144 -14.82 -5.96 -14.98
C ASN A 144 -13.76 -5.73 -13.90
N TYR A 145 -12.70 -6.53 -13.93
CA TYR A 145 -11.60 -6.44 -12.98
C TYR A 145 -10.93 -5.06 -12.99
N ASN A 146 -10.79 -4.43 -14.16
CA ASN A 146 -10.09 -3.15 -14.29
C ASN A 146 -10.87 -2.04 -13.58
N ASP A 147 -12.20 -2.03 -13.70
CA ASP A 147 -13.07 -1.03 -13.07
C ASP A 147 -12.98 -1.14 -11.53
N ILE A 148 -12.94 -2.38 -11.01
CA ILE A 148 -12.75 -2.66 -9.58
C ILE A 148 -11.42 -2.09 -9.09
N GLU A 149 -10.32 -2.33 -9.82
CA GLU A 149 -8.99 -1.85 -9.42
C GLU A 149 -8.87 -0.32 -9.58
N GLU A 150 -9.51 0.27 -10.59
CA GLU A 150 -9.52 1.72 -10.81
C GLU A 150 -10.27 2.47 -9.69
N ILE A 151 -11.39 1.92 -9.20
CA ILE A 151 -12.11 2.50 -8.06
C ILE A 151 -11.21 2.58 -6.82
N ALA A 152 -10.47 1.50 -6.53
CA ALA A 152 -9.54 1.48 -5.42
C ALA A 152 -8.45 2.56 -5.57
N MET A 153 -7.92 2.73 -6.79
CA MET A 153 -6.91 3.76 -7.07
C MET A 153 -7.47 5.19 -6.96
N LYS A 154 -8.69 5.42 -7.45
CA LYS A 154 -9.36 6.74 -7.34
C LYS A 154 -9.58 7.15 -5.89
N VAL A 155 -9.99 6.20 -5.04
CA VAL A 155 -10.22 6.45 -3.60
C VAL A 155 -8.91 6.55 -2.83
N GLY A 156 -7.91 5.73 -3.18
CA GLY A 156 -6.59 5.72 -2.54
C GLY A 156 -5.68 6.89 -2.95
N GLY A 157 -6.06 7.64 -3.98
CA GLY A 157 -5.21 8.65 -4.62
C GLY A 157 -4.02 8.04 -5.36
N THR A 158 -3.33 8.84 -6.16
CA THR A 158 -2.02 8.49 -6.73
C THR A 158 -0.92 8.85 -5.74
N ILE A 159 0.12 8.01 -5.64
CA ILE A 159 1.36 8.38 -4.95
C ILE A 159 1.93 9.56 -5.74
N GLN A 160 2.07 10.73 -5.12
CA GLN A 160 2.86 11.81 -5.70
C GLN A 160 4.33 11.40 -5.57
N THR A 161 4.80 10.53 -6.44
CA THR A 161 6.25 10.36 -6.62
C THR A 161 6.71 11.49 -7.50
N GLU A 162 7.31 12.50 -6.87
CA GLU A 162 8.02 13.63 -7.45
C GLU A 162 7.19 14.45 -8.46
N GLN A 163 6.88 15.69 -8.10
CA GLN A 163 6.80 16.71 -9.14
C GLN A 163 8.11 16.60 -9.93
N LYS A 164 8.00 16.23 -11.21
CA LYS A 164 9.08 16.54 -12.15
C LYS A 164 9.15 18.06 -12.14
N ASP A 165 10.06 18.60 -11.35
CA ASP A 165 10.51 19.96 -11.54
C ASP A 165 11.19 19.97 -12.91
N GLU A 166 10.41 20.35 -13.91
CA GLU A 166 10.90 20.71 -15.24
C GLU A 166 11.76 21.96 -15.04
N TRP A 167 13.07 21.77 -14.93
CA TRP A 167 14.07 22.81 -15.07
C TRP A 167 14.63 22.83 -16.50
#